data_AF-A0A9P5WBF9-F1
#
_entry.id   AF-A0A9P5WBF9-F1
#
_cell.length_a   1.000
_cell.length_b   1.000
_cell.length_c   1.000
_cell.angle_alpha   90.00
_cell.angle_beta   90.00
_cell.angle_gamma   90.00
#
_symmetry.space_group_name_H-M   'P 1'
#
loop_
_entity.id
_entity.type
_entity.pdbx_description
1 polymer ?
#
loop_
_entity_poly.entity_id
_entity_poly.type
_entity_poly.pdbx_seq_one_letter_code
_entity_poly.pdbx_strand_id
1 'polypeptide(L)'
;MHERSHFMTLREIDLDMGRNVMSEMVNEFLVSCPALEVLSAEALYVADMAQDGSQPWACLNLRMLRVNIELFDPYQEHIENADNDLEGEGSENDKEARESMEALQLAGRQRLIIAQLAKLKKLKVLYANRNRMGFWRSGPKECVEFTLEKGLDQLAGLTQLEQIYLGRWDQPRLIEAEWMLNHWRQLKVVQRDLYRVCFDKSGHDLSAMFAAPEGLHDNQKEFDVLQ
;
A
#
# COMPACT_ATOMS: atom_id res chain seq x y z
N MET A 1 -25.14 10.62 19.04
CA MET A 1 -23.69 10.52 18.77
C MET A 1 -22.97 10.92 20.04
N HIS A 2 -22.44 9.95 20.80
CA HIS A 2 -21.47 10.29 21.84
C HIS A 2 -20.15 10.61 21.15
N GLU A 3 -19.67 11.84 21.31
CA GLU A 3 -18.39 12.27 20.75
C GLU A 3 -17.29 11.35 21.27
N ARG A 4 -16.59 10.68 20.36
CA ARG A 4 -15.44 9.82 20.67
C ARG A 4 -14.24 10.70 21.03
N SER A 5 -14.30 11.37 22.18
CA SER A 5 -13.30 12.34 22.64
C SER A 5 -11.87 11.78 22.65
N HIS A 6 -11.72 10.46 22.86
CA HIS A 6 -10.43 9.77 22.85
C HIS A 6 -9.68 9.83 21.51
N PHE A 7 -10.37 10.01 20.38
CA PHE A 7 -9.74 10.02 19.07
C PHE A 7 -8.98 11.32 18.77
N MET A 8 -9.28 12.41 19.49
CA MET A 8 -8.63 13.71 19.29
C MET A 8 -7.19 13.75 19.79
N THR A 9 -6.81 12.84 20.68
CA THR A 9 -5.47 12.79 21.29
C THR A 9 -4.63 11.61 20.83
N LEU A 10 -5.21 10.68 20.08
CA LEU A 10 -4.51 9.49 19.60
C LEU A 10 -3.44 9.92 18.56
N ARG A 11 -2.18 9.63 18.87
CA ARG A 11 -1.01 9.98 18.04
C ARG A 11 -0.41 8.78 17.34
N GLU A 12 -0.42 7.63 17.99
CA GLU A 12 0.22 6.43 17.47
C GLU A 12 -0.71 5.25 17.71
N ILE A 13 -0.87 4.42 16.69
CA ILE A 13 -1.60 3.16 16.80
C ILE A 13 -0.88 2.10 15.98
N ASP A 14 -0.69 0.94 16.60
CA ASP A 14 -0.18 -0.25 15.94
C ASP A 14 -1.26 -1.33 16.01
N LEU A 15 -1.77 -1.68 14.85
CA LEU A 15 -2.78 -2.70 14.61
C LEU A 15 -2.18 -3.92 13.90
N ASP A 16 -0.85 -3.96 13.70
CA ASP A 16 -0.19 -5.14 13.16
C ASP A 16 -0.49 -6.36 14.06
N MET A 17 -0.63 -7.53 13.45
CA MET A 17 -0.91 -8.81 14.14
C MET A 17 -2.30 -8.91 14.79
N GLY A 18 -3.14 -7.88 14.67
CA GLY A 18 -4.52 -7.93 15.11
C GLY A 18 -5.37 -8.79 14.17
N ARG A 19 -5.61 -10.07 14.53
CA ARG A 19 -6.36 -11.03 13.69
C ARG A 19 -7.78 -10.60 13.30
N ASN A 20 -8.34 -9.65 14.06
CA ASN A 20 -9.70 -9.15 13.87
C ASN A 20 -9.72 -7.67 13.44
N VAL A 21 -8.56 -7.09 13.07
CA VAL A 21 -8.51 -5.74 12.54
C VAL A 21 -8.98 -5.79 11.10
N MET A 22 -10.12 -5.17 10.85
CA MET A 22 -10.69 -5.06 9.50
C MET A 22 -10.26 -3.73 8.87
N SER A 23 -10.25 -3.66 7.54
CA SER A 23 -9.84 -2.47 6.80
C SER A 23 -10.75 -1.26 7.10
N GLU A 24 -12.04 -1.48 7.34
CA GLU A 24 -12.98 -0.43 7.73
C GLU A 24 -12.57 0.23 9.06
N MET A 25 -12.06 -0.56 10.01
CA MET A 25 -11.54 -0.02 11.28
C MET A 25 -10.30 0.86 11.03
N VAL A 26 -9.40 0.43 10.15
CA VAL A 26 -8.21 1.20 9.77
C VAL A 26 -8.63 2.53 9.13
N ASN A 27 -9.56 2.49 8.19
CA ASN A 27 -10.10 3.70 7.55
C ASN A 27 -10.79 4.62 8.57
N GLU A 28 -11.54 4.05 9.54
CA GLU A 28 -12.18 4.81 10.62
C GLU A 28 -11.17 5.62 11.44
N PHE A 29 -9.99 5.06 11.75
CA PHE A 29 -8.91 5.81 12.40
C PHE A 29 -8.37 6.94 11.52
N LEU A 30 -8.14 6.68 10.22
CA LEU A 30 -7.63 7.69 9.28
C LEU A 30 -8.58 8.88 9.12
N VAL A 31 -9.90 8.66 9.14
CA VAL A 31 -10.92 9.73 9.01
C VAL A 31 -11.27 10.39 10.35
N SER A 32 -11.05 9.73 11.50
CA SER A 32 -11.52 10.24 12.80
C SER A 32 -10.41 10.76 13.73
N CYS A 33 -9.13 10.51 13.46
CA CYS A 33 -8.03 10.86 14.35
C CYS A 33 -7.12 11.96 13.77
N PRO A 34 -7.43 13.26 13.96
CA PRO A 34 -6.66 14.36 13.37
C PRO A 34 -5.25 14.53 13.95
N ALA A 35 -5.02 14.04 15.18
CA ALA A 35 -3.72 14.08 15.85
C ALA A 35 -2.82 12.88 15.51
N LEU A 36 -3.29 11.94 14.68
CA LEU A 36 -2.55 10.72 14.37
C LEU A 36 -1.28 11.04 13.56
N GLU A 37 -0.15 10.53 14.06
CA GLU A 37 1.21 10.68 13.57
C GLU A 37 1.79 9.35 13.05
N VAL A 38 1.42 8.22 13.65
CA VAL A 38 1.88 6.87 13.26
C VAL A 38 0.70 5.92 13.20
N LEU A 39 0.56 5.24 12.07
CA LEU A 39 -0.37 4.12 11.91
C LEU A 39 0.34 2.93 11.27
N SER A 40 0.26 1.79 11.94
CA SER A 40 0.60 0.48 11.36
C SER A 40 -0.64 -0.41 11.39
N ALA A 41 -0.92 -1.08 10.29
CA ALA A 41 -1.96 -2.10 10.20
C ALA A 41 -1.63 -3.11 9.09
N GLU A 42 -2.35 -4.22 9.07
CA GLU A 42 -2.08 -5.26 8.08
C GLU A 42 -2.49 -4.84 6.67
N ALA A 43 -3.73 -4.39 6.48
CA ALA A 43 -4.28 -4.04 5.17
C ALA A 43 -5.26 -2.87 5.25
N LEU A 44 -5.40 -2.18 4.11
CA LEU A 44 -6.39 -1.14 3.83
C LEU A 44 -6.92 -1.34 2.41
N TYR A 45 -8.20 -1.69 2.30
CA TYR A 45 -8.91 -1.86 1.04
C TYR A 45 -9.50 -0.52 0.58
N VAL A 46 -9.23 -0.15 -0.67
CA VAL A 46 -9.77 1.09 -1.24
C VAL A 46 -11.29 1.03 -1.42
N ALA A 47 -11.87 -0.17 -1.48
CA ALA A 47 -13.32 -0.36 -1.47
C ALA A 47 -13.98 0.28 -0.23
N ASP A 48 -13.34 0.18 0.94
CA ASP A 48 -13.84 0.76 2.19
C ASP A 48 -13.69 2.29 2.26
N MET A 49 -12.83 2.84 1.41
CA MET A 49 -12.69 4.28 1.24
C MET A 49 -13.75 4.85 0.30
N ALA A 50 -14.28 4.04 -0.62
CA ALA A 50 -15.19 4.44 -1.68
C ALA A 50 -16.68 4.36 -1.28
N GLN A 51 -17.00 3.87 -0.08
CA GLN A 51 -18.38 3.82 0.43
C GLN A 51 -19.02 5.22 0.47
N ASP A 52 -20.34 5.30 0.30
CA ASP A 52 -21.12 6.53 0.12
C ASP A 52 -20.69 7.66 1.08
N GLY A 53 -20.07 8.69 0.51
CA GLY A 53 -19.60 9.85 1.26
C GLY A 53 -18.11 9.85 1.63
N SER A 54 -17.26 9.10 0.91
CA SER A 54 -15.79 9.02 1.07
C SER A 54 -15.20 10.23 1.83
N GLN A 55 -15.00 10.05 3.13
CA GLN A 55 -14.50 11.14 3.96
C GLN A 55 -12.99 11.32 3.70
N PRO A 56 -12.50 12.56 3.59
CA PRO A 56 -11.06 12.79 3.53
C PRO A 56 -10.42 12.33 4.83
N TRP A 57 -9.20 11.80 4.74
CA TRP A 57 -8.42 11.49 5.94
C TRP A 57 -8.20 12.74 6.78
N ALA A 58 -8.53 12.68 8.07
CA ALA A 58 -8.34 13.77 9.01
C ALA A 58 -6.91 13.82 9.56
N CYS A 59 -6.19 12.70 9.53
CA CYS A 59 -4.83 12.54 10.05
C CYS A 59 -3.75 13.24 9.21
N LEU A 60 -3.88 14.55 8.95
CA LEU A 60 -2.93 15.32 8.14
C LEU A 60 -1.54 15.46 8.79
N ASN A 61 -1.40 15.07 10.06
CA ASN A 61 -0.14 15.02 10.79
C ASN A 61 0.61 13.69 10.64
N LEU A 62 0.07 12.74 9.86
CA LEU A 62 0.66 11.42 9.70
C LEU A 62 2.09 11.50 9.13
N ARG A 63 2.99 10.81 9.80
CA ARG A 63 4.44 10.78 9.59
C ARG A 63 4.87 9.40 9.10
N MET A 64 4.19 8.37 9.57
CA MET A 64 4.40 7.00 9.17
C MET A 64 3.05 6.33 8.88
N LEU A 65 2.91 5.81 7.67
CA LEU A 65 1.80 4.98 7.24
C LEU A 65 2.36 3.63 6.81
N ARG A 66 2.05 2.59 7.58
CA ARG A 66 2.49 1.23 7.32
C ARG A 66 1.29 0.31 7.16
N VAL A 67 0.81 0.18 5.93
CA VAL A 67 -0.36 -0.66 5.62
C VAL A 67 -0.16 -1.33 4.26
N ASN A 68 -0.74 -2.51 4.04
CA ASN A 68 -0.87 -3.03 2.68
C ASN A 68 -2.06 -2.34 2.01
N ILE A 69 -1.82 -1.50 0.99
CA ILE A 69 -2.93 -0.83 0.31
C ILE A 69 -3.35 -1.66 -0.90
N GLU A 70 -4.54 -2.21 -0.80
CA GLU A 70 -5.12 -3.09 -1.81
C GLU A 70 -6.30 -2.35 -2.47
N LEU A 71 -6.25 -2.24 -3.78
CA LEU A 71 -7.44 -2.02 -4.59
C LEU A 71 -8.14 -3.39 -4.56
N PHE A 72 -9.45 -3.56 -4.44
CA PHE A 72 -10.08 -4.89 -4.27
C PHE A 72 -10.02 -5.50 -2.87
N ASP A 73 -11.18 -6.06 -2.51
CA ASP A 73 -11.44 -6.81 -1.31
C ASP A 73 -11.41 -8.31 -1.66
N PRO A 74 -10.53 -9.12 -1.05
CA PRO A 74 -10.43 -10.55 -1.34
C PRO A 74 -11.73 -11.32 -1.05
N TYR A 75 -12.64 -10.80 -0.22
CA TYR A 75 -13.91 -11.46 0.06
C TYR A 75 -14.96 -11.28 -1.04
N GLN A 76 -14.83 -10.26 -1.90
CA GLN A 76 -15.76 -10.06 -3.03
C GLN A 76 -15.54 -11.07 -4.16
N GLU A 77 -14.28 -11.44 -4.45
CA GLU A 77 -13.94 -12.40 -5.52
C GLU A 77 -14.59 -13.78 -5.32
N HIS A 78 -14.80 -14.21 -4.08
CA HIS A 78 -15.38 -15.52 -3.79
C HIS A 78 -16.88 -15.60 -4.10
N ILE A 79 -17.58 -14.46 -4.11
CA ILE A 79 -19.01 -14.42 -4.42
C ILE A 79 -19.21 -14.54 -5.93
N GLU A 80 -18.41 -13.83 -6.72
CA GLU A 80 -18.57 -13.79 -8.18
C GLU A 80 -18.12 -15.10 -8.87
N ASN A 81 -17.15 -15.82 -8.29
CA ASN A 81 -16.67 -17.06 -8.87
C ASN A 81 -17.60 -18.27 -8.64
N ALA A 82 -18.48 -18.20 -7.64
CA ALA A 82 -19.39 -19.31 -7.32
C ALA A 82 -20.52 -19.47 -8.36
N ASP A 83 -20.87 -18.40 -9.08
CA ASP A 83 -21.98 -18.39 -10.05
C ASP A 83 -21.54 -18.72 -11.49
N ASN A 84 -20.24 -18.67 -11.80
CA ASN A 84 -19.72 -18.84 -13.16
C ASN A 84 -19.72 -20.29 -13.70
N ASP A 85 -19.94 -21.30 -12.85
CA ASP A 85 -19.98 -22.71 -13.30
C ASP A 85 -21.31 -23.10 -13.99
N LEU A 86 -22.30 -22.20 -14.07
CA LEU A 86 -23.64 -22.49 -14.59
C LEU A 86 -24.04 -21.75 -15.87
N GLU A 87 -23.19 -20.85 -16.41
CA GLU A 87 -23.55 -20.06 -17.58
C GLU A 87 -22.79 -20.49 -18.85
N GLY A 88 -23.56 -20.77 -19.90
CA GLY A 88 -23.06 -21.20 -21.21
C GLY A 88 -22.25 -20.11 -21.92
N GLU A 89 -21.49 -20.53 -22.94
CA GLU A 89 -20.58 -19.71 -23.78
C GLU A 89 -21.07 -18.26 -23.98
N GLY A 90 -20.69 -17.36 -23.08
CA GLY A 90 -20.96 -15.93 -23.19
C GLY A 90 -20.25 -15.38 -24.43
N SER A 91 -20.91 -14.46 -25.12
CA SER A 91 -20.37 -13.81 -26.31
C SER A 91 -19.06 -13.08 -25.97
N GLU A 92 -18.03 -13.17 -26.82
CA GLU A 92 -16.72 -12.49 -26.63
C GLU A 92 -16.88 -10.99 -26.34
N ASN A 93 -17.91 -10.34 -26.91
CA ASN A 93 -18.21 -8.93 -26.67
C ASN A 93 -18.57 -8.61 -25.20
N ASP A 94 -19.21 -9.55 -24.49
CA ASP A 94 -19.61 -9.34 -23.10
C ASP A 94 -18.38 -9.39 -22.18
N LYS A 95 -17.38 -10.19 -22.55
CA LYS A 95 -16.11 -10.27 -21.83
C LYS A 95 -15.31 -8.97 -21.95
N GLU A 96 -15.17 -8.41 -23.15
CA GLU A 96 -14.44 -7.15 -23.37
C GLU A 96 -15.09 -5.97 -22.62
N ALA A 97 -16.42 -5.90 -22.63
CA ALA A 97 -17.16 -4.88 -21.89
C ALA A 97 -16.95 -4.99 -20.37
N ARG A 98 -16.92 -6.21 -19.84
CA ARG A 98 -16.66 -6.47 -18.42
C ARG A 98 -15.25 -6.07 -18.01
N GLU A 99 -14.24 -6.50 -18.78
CA GLU A 99 -12.83 -6.15 -18.55
C GLU A 99 -12.60 -4.62 -18.61
N SER A 100 -13.25 -3.95 -19.57
CA SER A 100 -13.17 -2.48 -19.70
C SER A 100 -13.78 -1.75 -18.51
N MET A 101 -14.91 -2.24 -17.99
CA MET A 101 -15.58 -1.65 -16.82
C MET A 101 -14.76 -1.86 -15.54
N GLU A 102 -14.20 -3.04 -15.36
CA GLU A 102 -13.30 -3.37 -14.24
C GLU A 102 -12.05 -2.48 -14.25
N ALA A 103 -11.40 -2.33 -15.41
CA ALA A 103 -10.25 -1.44 -15.58
C ALA A 103 -10.59 0.03 -15.24
N LEU A 104 -11.78 0.51 -15.59
CA LEU A 104 -12.24 1.85 -15.24
C LEU A 104 -12.45 2.01 -13.73
N GLN A 105 -13.02 1.00 -13.06
CA GLN A 105 -13.20 1.00 -11.61
C GLN A 105 -11.85 1.00 -10.87
N LEU A 106 -10.92 0.15 -11.31
CA LEU A 106 -9.55 0.08 -10.81
C LEU A 106 -8.86 1.45 -10.93
N ALA A 107 -8.94 2.10 -12.09
CA ALA A 107 -8.39 3.44 -12.29
C ALA A 107 -9.07 4.51 -11.40
N GLY A 108 -10.36 4.36 -11.10
CA GLY A 108 -11.08 5.19 -10.13
C GLY A 108 -10.54 5.02 -8.70
N ARG A 109 -10.39 3.76 -8.25
CA ARG A 109 -9.84 3.42 -6.93
C ARG A 109 -8.40 3.90 -6.76
N GLN A 110 -7.55 3.66 -7.77
CA GLN A 110 -6.18 4.16 -7.81
C GLN A 110 -6.12 5.68 -7.61
N ARG A 111 -6.92 6.45 -8.36
CA ARG A 111 -6.96 7.91 -8.23
C ARG A 111 -7.42 8.35 -6.84
N LEU A 112 -8.40 7.66 -6.26
CA LEU A 112 -8.92 7.97 -4.92
C LEU A 112 -7.81 7.87 -3.87
N ILE A 113 -7.08 6.75 -3.83
CA ILE A 113 -6.02 6.55 -2.83
C ILE A 113 -4.85 7.52 -3.04
N ILE A 114 -4.42 7.72 -4.29
CA ILE A 114 -3.36 8.68 -4.62
C ILE A 114 -3.74 10.09 -4.14
N ALA A 115 -5.00 10.49 -4.33
CA ALA A 115 -5.49 11.79 -3.88
C ALA A 115 -5.51 11.93 -2.34
N GLN A 116 -5.75 10.85 -1.58
CA GLN A 116 -5.65 10.88 -0.12
C GLN A 116 -4.20 10.94 0.34
N LEU A 117 -3.33 10.09 -0.22
CA LEU A 117 -1.89 10.10 0.06
C LEU A 117 -1.29 11.47 -0.23
N ALA A 118 -1.65 12.12 -1.33
CA ALA A 118 -1.18 13.45 -1.71
C ALA A 118 -1.43 14.53 -0.64
N LYS A 119 -2.42 14.35 0.25
CA LYS A 119 -2.73 15.30 1.33
C LYS A 119 -1.79 15.17 2.54
N LEU A 120 -1.08 14.05 2.69
CA LEU A 120 -0.23 13.75 3.84
C LEU A 120 1.15 14.42 3.75
N LYS A 121 1.18 15.75 3.78
CA LYS A 121 2.42 16.54 3.53
C LYS A 121 3.55 16.31 4.56
N LYS A 122 3.25 15.71 5.72
CA LYS A 122 4.22 15.38 6.77
C LYS A 122 4.70 13.92 6.73
N LEU A 123 4.24 13.14 5.75
CA LEU A 123 4.58 11.74 5.62
C LEU A 123 6.08 11.59 5.34
N LYS A 124 6.76 10.81 6.17
CA LYS A 124 8.18 10.47 6.10
C LYS A 124 8.40 9.03 5.66
N VAL A 125 7.51 8.13 6.05
CA VAL A 125 7.61 6.71 5.77
C VAL A 125 6.29 6.20 5.22
N LEU A 126 6.34 5.63 4.01
CA LEU A 126 5.20 5.00 3.36
C LEU A 126 5.53 3.55 3.04
N TYR A 127 4.80 2.62 3.65
CA TYR A 127 4.68 1.26 3.13
C TYR A 127 3.35 1.18 2.42
N ALA A 128 3.40 1.00 1.11
CA ALA A 128 2.19 0.91 0.30
C ALA A 128 1.82 -0.53 -0.06
N ASN A 129 2.77 -1.47 0.08
CA ASN A 129 2.54 -2.85 -0.30
C ASN A 129 3.47 -3.78 0.49
N ARG A 130 2.95 -4.41 1.53
CA ARG A 130 3.71 -5.34 2.38
C ARG A 130 3.42 -6.74 1.91
N ASN A 131 4.44 -7.43 1.43
CA ASN A 131 4.35 -8.82 1.01
C ASN A 131 3.88 -9.65 2.21
N ARG A 132 2.64 -10.14 2.17
CA ARG A 132 2.16 -11.19 3.07
C ARG A 132 3.00 -12.43 2.81
N MET A 133 4.14 -12.54 3.49
CA MET A 133 4.97 -13.73 3.54
C MET A 133 4.09 -14.90 3.98
N GLY A 134 3.64 -15.75 3.06
CA GLY A 134 2.81 -16.86 3.48
C GLY A 134 2.13 -17.67 2.39
N PHE A 135 0.92 -17.28 1.98
CA PHE A 135 -0.05 -18.32 1.62
C PHE A 135 -0.98 -18.03 0.44
N TRP A 136 -0.89 -16.89 -0.23
CA TRP A 136 -1.82 -16.56 -1.32
C TRP A 136 -1.21 -16.92 -2.68
N ARG A 137 -1.61 -18.08 -3.21
CA ARG A 137 -1.17 -18.67 -4.50
C ARG A 137 -1.92 -18.13 -5.73
N SER A 138 -2.82 -17.16 -5.60
CA SER A 138 -3.73 -16.81 -6.69
C SER A 138 -3.61 -15.33 -7.07
N GLY A 139 -2.73 -15.05 -8.04
CA GLY A 139 -2.79 -13.87 -8.90
C GLY A 139 -2.14 -12.57 -8.40
N PRO A 140 -1.75 -11.69 -9.34
CA PRO A 140 -1.32 -10.32 -9.03
C PRO A 140 -2.55 -9.53 -8.54
N LYS A 141 -2.83 -9.57 -7.24
CA LYS A 141 -3.90 -8.76 -6.65
C LYS A 141 -3.50 -7.28 -6.78
N GLU A 142 -4.40 -6.49 -7.33
CA GLU A 142 -4.15 -5.13 -7.80
C GLU A 142 -3.76 -4.21 -6.65
N CYS A 143 -2.46 -3.98 -6.52
CA CYS A 143 -1.92 -3.05 -5.56
C CYS A 143 -1.86 -1.65 -6.17
N VAL A 144 -1.61 -0.66 -5.31
CA VAL A 144 -1.44 0.72 -5.78
C VAL A 144 -0.18 0.84 -6.64
N GLU A 145 -0.37 1.11 -7.93
CA GLU A 145 0.72 1.30 -8.88
C GLU A 145 1.33 2.71 -8.76
N PHE A 146 2.61 2.82 -8.41
CA PHE A 146 3.31 4.10 -8.33
C PHE A 146 3.97 4.46 -9.67
N THR A 147 3.16 4.66 -10.71
CA THR A 147 3.62 5.11 -12.03
C THR A 147 3.12 6.50 -12.37
N LEU A 148 3.83 7.22 -13.24
CA LEU A 148 3.41 8.56 -13.68
C LEU A 148 2.04 8.53 -14.37
N GLU A 149 1.79 7.50 -15.18
CA GLU A 149 0.51 7.27 -15.86
C GLU A 149 -0.64 7.03 -14.87
N LYS A 150 -0.34 6.50 -13.68
CA LYS A 150 -1.31 6.19 -12.62
C LYS A 150 -1.36 7.25 -11.52
N GLY A 151 -0.75 8.43 -11.74
CA GLY A 151 -0.88 9.59 -10.87
C GLY A 151 0.22 9.77 -9.82
N LEU A 152 1.37 9.10 -9.96
CA LEU A 152 2.54 9.33 -9.10
C LEU A 152 2.90 10.83 -9.00
N ASP A 153 2.71 11.58 -10.08
CA ASP A 153 2.96 13.02 -10.16
C ASP A 153 2.17 13.85 -9.13
N GLN A 154 0.96 13.41 -8.78
CA GLN A 154 0.13 14.04 -7.76
C GLN A 154 0.76 13.97 -6.36
N LEU A 155 1.69 13.03 -6.14
CA LEU A 155 2.43 12.86 -4.90
C LEU A 155 3.66 13.79 -4.80
N ALA A 156 3.89 14.70 -5.76
CA ALA A 156 5.03 15.63 -5.75
C ALA A 156 5.14 16.46 -4.46
N GLY A 157 4.00 16.71 -3.81
CA GLY A 157 3.95 17.48 -2.57
C GLY A 157 4.47 16.73 -1.33
N LEU A 158 4.77 15.44 -1.41
CA LEU A 158 5.32 14.64 -0.30
C LEU A 158 6.83 14.90 -0.08
N THR A 159 7.18 16.18 0.06
CA THR A 159 8.57 16.66 0.15
C THR A 159 9.33 16.23 1.40
N GLN A 160 8.63 15.67 2.40
CA GLN A 160 9.21 15.10 3.61
C GLN A 160 9.39 13.58 3.54
N LEU A 161 9.00 12.94 2.43
CA LEU A 161 9.11 11.49 2.30
C LEU A 161 10.59 11.08 2.30
N GLU A 162 10.97 10.25 3.27
CA GLU A 162 12.33 9.75 3.47
C GLU A 162 12.46 8.30 3.02
N GLN A 163 11.39 7.52 3.17
CA GLN A 163 11.39 6.09 2.88
C GLN A 163 10.08 5.70 2.20
N ILE A 164 10.20 4.97 1.10
CA ILE A 164 9.07 4.33 0.43
C ILE A 164 9.35 2.85 0.22
N TYR A 165 8.37 2.03 0.56
CA TYR A 165 8.41 0.58 0.39
C TYR A 165 7.37 0.20 -0.64
N LEU A 166 7.87 -0.19 -1.82
CA LEU A 166 7.08 -0.61 -2.96
C LEU A 166 7.00 -2.15 -2.97
N GLY A 167 5.86 -2.65 -3.40
CA GLY A 167 5.59 -4.09 -3.43
C GLY A 167 6.32 -4.82 -4.54
N ARG A 168 6.13 -6.13 -4.58
CA ARG A 168 6.81 -7.03 -5.53
C ARG A 168 6.50 -6.72 -7.00
N TRP A 169 5.33 -6.14 -7.27
CA TRP A 169 4.78 -5.96 -8.61
C TRP A 169 5.05 -4.59 -9.22
N ASP A 170 5.41 -3.61 -8.39
CA ASP A 170 5.64 -2.23 -8.82
C ASP A 170 7.15 -1.96 -8.89
N GLN A 171 7.81 -2.48 -9.92
CA GLN A 171 9.13 -1.97 -10.25
C GLN A 171 8.94 -0.60 -10.88
N PRO A 172 9.32 0.51 -10.21
CA PRO A 172 9.35 1.79 -10.90
C PRO A 172 10.27 1.63 -12.10
N ARG A 173 9.81 2.03 -13.29
CA ARG A 173 10.71 2.14 -14.44
C ARG A 173 11.71 3.25 -14.11
N LEU A 174 12.79 3.33 -14.88
CA LEU A 174 13.83 4.34 -14.66
C LEU A 174 13.23 5.75 -14.58
N ILE A 175 12.25 6.07 -15.44
CA ILE A 175 11.59 7.38 -15.46
C ILE A 175 10.83 7.69 -14.17
N GLU A 176 10.13 6.72 -13.57
CA GLU A 176 9.48 6.89 -12.26
C GLU A 176 10.51 7.10 -11.15
N ALA A 177 11.60 6.32 -11.14
CA ALA A 177 12.64 6.43 -10.13
C ALA A 177 13.35 7.80 -10.19
N GLU A 178 13.73 8.25 -11.39
CA GLU A 178 14.28 9.59 -11.61
C GLU A 178 13.30 10.68 -11.15
N TRP A 179 12.02 10.53 -11.48
CA TRP A 179 10.98 11.45 -11.04
C TRP A 179 10.90 11.50 -9.51
N MET A 180 10.88 10.35 -8.83
CA MET A 180 10.82 10.26 -7.36
C MET A 180 12.02 10.97 -6.72
N LEU A 181 13.23 10.73 -7.21
CA LEU A 181 14.46 11.36 -6.68
C LEU A 181 14.47 12.88 -6.89
N ASN A 182 13.94 13.36 -8.02
CA ASN A 182 13.89 14.78 -8.34
C ASN A 182 12.86 15.55 -7.50
N HIS A 183 11.73 14.93 -7.15
CA HIS A 183 10.62 15.59 -6.45
C HIS A 183 10.65 15.36 -4.94
N TRP A 184 11.07 14.18 -4.48
CA TRP A 184 11.18 13.84 -3.07
C TRP A 184 12.62 14.01 -2.58
N ARG A 185 13.05 15.26 -2.42
CA ARG A 185 14.45 15.62 -2.07
C ARG A 185 14.98 14.99 -0.78
N GLN A 186 14.09 14.56 0.12
CA GLN A 186 14.44 13.89 1.38
C GLN A 186 14.47 12.37 1.28
N LEU A 187 14.13 11.81 0.12
CA LEU A 187 14.09 10.37 -0.10
C LEU A 187 15.49 9.79 0.04
N LYS A 188 15.61 8.80 0.93
CA LYS A 188 16.84 8.08 1.26
C LYS A 188 16.72 6.61 0.90
N VAL A 189 15.51 6.06 0.98
CA VAL A 189 15.26 4.63 0.80
C VAL A 189 14.09 4.45 -0.14
N VAL A 190 14.34 3.75 -1.24
CA VAL A 190 13.32 3.16 -2.12
C VAL A 190 13.51 1.67 -2.02
N GLN A 191 12.79 1.02 -1.11
CA GLN A 191 12.97 -0.41 -0.86
C GLN A 191 11.89 -1.21 -1.57
N ARG A 192 12.32 -2.35 -2.13
CA ARG A 192 11.46 -3.41 -2.64
C ARG A 192 11.39 -4.53 -1.61
N ASP A 193 10.31 -5.29 -1.60
CA ASP A 193 10.21 -6.42 -0.68
C ASP A 193 11.25 -7.52 -0.97
N LEU A 194 11.74 -8.15 0.12
CA LEU A 194 12.74 -9.23 0.23
C LEU A 194 14.13 -9.05 -0.41
N TYR A 195 14.35 -8.08 -1.30
CA TYR A 195 15.67 -7.72 -1.80
C TYR A 195 15.93 -6.24 -1.57
N ARG A 196 16.91 -5.94 -0.71
CA ARG A 196 17.34 -4.58 -0.40
C ARG A 196 18.06 -3.99 -1.62
N VAL A 197 17.30 -3.40 -2.54
CA VAL A 197 17.86 -2.48 -3.53
C VAL A 197 17.88 -1.11 -2.88
N CYS A 198 19.04 -0.69 -2.37
CA CYS A 198 19.23 0.64 -1.84
C CYS A 198 19.84 1.50 -2.95
N PHE A 199 19.33 2.70 -3.18
CA PHE A 199 19.98 3.67 -4.08
C PHE A 199 20.55 4.81 -3.25
N ASP A 200 21.75 5.30 -3.59
CA ASP A 200 22.25 6.55 -3.04
C ASP A 200 21.67 7.78 -3.77
N LYS A 201 21.99 8.98 -3.29
CA LYS A 201 21.53 10.24 -3.90
C LYS A 201 22.08 10.48 -5.32
N SER A 202 23.10 9.74 -5.73
CA SER A 202 23.65 9.75 -7.10
C SER A 202 22.97 8.71 -8.00
N GLY A 203 21.99 7.97 -7.50
CA GLY A 203 21.30 6.93 -8.26
C GLY A 203 22.13 5.66 -8.43
N HIS A 204 23.24 5.51 -7.70
CA HIS A 204 24.00 4.27 -7.75
C HIS A 204 23.24 3.17 -7.02
N ASP A 205 23.16 2.01 -7.67
CA ASP A 205 22.65 0.80 -7.06
C ASP A 205 23.62 0.32 -5.98
N LEU A 206 23.22 0.44 -4.71
CA LEU A 206 23.94 -0.07 -3.55
C LEU A 206 23.56 -1.52 -3.23
N SER A 207 22.81 -2.23 -4.08
CA SER A 207 22.47 -3.64 -3.88
C SER A 207 23.72 -4.50 -3.62
N ALA A 208 24.84 -4.17 -4.26
CA ALA A 208 26.11 -4.85 -4.04
C ALA A 208 26.71 -4.63 -2.62
N MET A 209 26.38 -3.52 -1.95
CA MET A 209 26.82 -3.23 -0.57
C MET A 209 25.97 -3.93 0.49
N PHE A 210 24.75 -4.34 0.13
CA PHE A 210 23.78 -4.98 1.02
C PHE A 210 23.41 -6.40 0.58
N ALA A 211 24.10 -6.95 -0.43
CA ALA A 211 24.04 -8.38 -0.71
C ALA A 211 24.41 -9.11 0.58
N ALA A 212 23.43 -9.81 1.17
CA ALA A 212 23.73 -10.73 2.24
C ALA A 212 24.83 -11.67 1.72
N PRO A 213 25.90 -11.93 2.50
CA PRO A 213 26.91 -12.89 2.07
C PRO A 213 26.19 -14.17 1.67
N GLU A 214 26.52 -14.68 0.48
CA GLU A 214 25.94 -15.91 -0.09
C GLU A 214 25.96 -17.01 1.00
N GLY A 215 24.81 -17.30 1.62
CA GLY A 215 24.76 -18.17 2.80
C GLY A 215 23.56 -18.03 3.73
N LEU A 216 22.69 -17.02 3.58
CA LEU A 216 21.45 -16.88 4.37
C LEU A 216 20.23 -17.38 3.58
N HIS A 217 20.24 -18.67 3.24
CA HIS A 217 19.01 -19.45 3.07
C HIS A 217 19.05 -20.57 4.12
N ASP A 218 17.89 -20.81 4.76
CA ASP A 218 17.65 -21.71 5.90
C ASP A 218 18.16 -21.26 7.27
N ASN A 219 17.21 -20.85 8.14
CA ASN A 219 16.81 -21.70 9.26
C ASN A 219 15.68 -21.07 10.08
N GLN A 220 14.50 -21.63 9.88
CA GLN A 220 13.44 -21.70 10.88
C GLN A 220 13.78 -22.90 11.79
N LYS A 221 14.55 -22.70 12.88
CA LYS A 221 14.66 -23.63 14.03
C LYS A 221 15.52 -23.10 15.17
N GLU A 222 14.97 -23.27 16.38
CA GLU A 222 15.59 -23.56 17.68
C GLU A 222 16.56 -22.59 18.38
N PHE A 223 16.06 -22.09 19.52
CA PHE A 223 16.63 -22.00 20.88
C PHE A 223 18.13 -22.27 21.16
N ASP A 224 18.60 -21.46 22.12
CA ASP A 224 19.61 -21.70 23.17
C ASP A 224 21.12 -21.77 22.84
N VAL A 225 21.92 -20.83 23.39
CA VAL A 225 22.71 -20.94 24.64
C VAL A 225 23.77 -19.82 24.67
N LEU A 226 23.94 -19.25 25.87
CA LEU A 226 24.97 -18.33 26.37
C LEU A 226 26.43 -18.72 26.02
N GLN A 227 27.26 -17.75 25.63
CA GLN A 227 28.24 -17.04 26.48
C GLN A 227 28.99 -15.99 25.67
#